data_AF-A0A7X6UYB7-F1
#
_entry.id   AF-A0A7X6UYB7-F1
#
_cell.length_a   1.000
_cell.length_b   1.000
_cell.length_c   1.000
_cell.angle_alpha   90.00
_cell.angle_beta   90.00
_cell.angle_gamma   90.00
#
_symmetry.space_group_name_H-M   'P 1'
#
loop_
_entity.id
_entity.type
_entity.pdbx_description
1 polymer ?
#
loop_
_entity_poly.entity_id
_entity_poly.type
_entity_poly.pdbx_seq_one_letter_code
_entity_poly.pdbx_strand_id
1 'polypeptide(L)'
;MKKKVLVIALLMVGLGFAQRGPRMGQGANWDNKERYSESKERSSGYMGRGFGYMNPLMQEALNLSPEQKSALNKHWEEHQKNRRSWSEKIAASEKSLQDAIWQQDEKKVKEYSAAAQKAQAEMQKQRVASLVFMRSVLSAEQAQKMLKLQEEQRAERKKHYEMRRNSGKGKRGEKRRAS
;
A
#
# COMPACT_ATOMS: atom_id res chain seq x y z
N MET A 1 24.33 19.51 39.30
CA MET A 1 23.04 18.79 39.32
C MET A 1 21.97 19.64 38.67
N LYS A 2 21.21 19.08 37.70
CA LYS A 2 19.87 19.47 37.23
C LYS A 2 19.77 20.89 36.62
N LYS A 3 19.33 21.09 35.37
CA LYS A 3 18.08 20.61 34.76
C LYS A 3 18.27 20.47 33.23
N LYS A 4 18.11 19.26 32.71
CA LYS A 4 17.87 19.05 31.27
C LYS A 4 16.39 19.36 31.02
N VAL A 5 16.11 20.43 30.28
CA VAL A 5 14.76 20.77 29.85
C VAL A 5 14.36 19.76 28.80
N LEU A 6 13.48 18.85 29.19
CA LEU A 6 12.89 17.82 28.35
C LEU A 6 11.85 18.49 27.45
N VAL A 7 12.26 18.98 26.28
CA VAL A 7 11.32 19.46 25.26
C VAL A 7 10.80 18.24 24.50
N ILE A 8 9.73 17.64 25.02
CA ILE A 8 8.89 16.70 24.28
C ILE A 8 8.16 17.52 23.21
N ALA A 9 8.76 17.64 22.03
CA ALA A 9 8.06 18.11 20.84
C ALA A 9 7.20 16.95 20.31
N LEU A 10 6.00 16.88 20.87
CA LEU A 10 4.92 15.99 20.47
C LEU A 10 4.37 16.48 19.11
N LEU A 11 5.03 16.10 18.02
CA LEU A 11 4.53 16.32 16.66
C LEU A 11 3.46 15.28 16.31
N MET A 12 2.28 15.47 16.89
CA MET A 12 1.01 14.92 16.43
C MET A 12 0.43 15.83 15.34
N VAL A 13 0.81 15.60 14.08
CA VAL A 13 0.07 16.02 12.88
C VAL A 13 0.39 14.99 11.81
N GLY A 14 -0.51 14.22 11.19
CA GLY A 14 -1.93 14.02 11.29
C GLY A 14 -2.29 12.91 10.29
N LEU A 15 -2.98 11.90 10.80
CA LEU A 15 -4.01 11.09 10.14
C LEU A 15 -3.63 10.26 8.90
N GLY A 16 -3.26 9.00 9.17
CA GLY A 16 -3.22 7.93 8.18
C GLY A 16 -2.68 6.59 8.67
N PHE A 17 -2.05 6.54 9.85
CA PHE A 17 -1.69 5.27 10.48
C PHE A 17 -2.93 4.62 11.09
N ALA A 18 -3.60 3.79 10.30
CA ALA A 18 -4.36 2.68 10.85
C ALA A 18 -3.44 1.93 11.81
N GLN A 19 -3.89 1.80 13.07
CA GLN A 19 -3.31 0.93 14.09
C GLN A 19 -3.09 -0.47 13.51
N ARG A 20 -1.90 -0.71 12.98
CA ARG A 20 -1.38 -2.04 12.71
C ARG A 20 -0.38 -2.28 13.82
N GLY A 21 -0.92 -2.63 14.99
CA GLY A 21 -0.10 -3.13 16.10
C GLY A 21 0.78 -4.28 15.61
N PRO A 22 1.91 -4.55 16.27
CA PRO A 22 2.77 -5.67 15.91
C PRO A 22 1.93 -6.95 15.96
N ARG A 23 1.62 -7.52 14.78
CA ARG A 23 1.22 -8.92 14.71
C ARG A 23 2.47 -9.71 15.05
N MET A 24 2.70 -9.95 16.34
CA MET A 24 3.45 -11.12 16.79
C MET A 24 2.64 -12.36 16.36
N GLY A 25 2.80 -12.73 15.09
CA GLY A 25 2.43 -14.05 14.60
C GLY A 25 3.42 -15.03 15.19
N GLN A 26 2.98 -15.77 16.20
CA GLN A 26 3.62 -16.98 16.69
C GLN A 26 3.91 -17.92 15.51
N GLY A 27 5.11 -18.49 15.51
CA GLY A 27 5.47 -19.67 14.71
C GLY A 27 5.96 -19.38 13.31
N ALA A 28 7.19 -18.85 13.18
CA ALA A 28 7.99 -19.07 12.00
C ALA A 28 8.34 -20.56 11.93
N ASN A 29 7.47 -21.35 11.29
CA ASN A 29 7.74 -22.74 10.98
C ASN A 29 8.58 -22.74 9.69
N TRP A 30 9.90 -22.87 9.84
CA TRP A 30 10.89 -22.73 8.76
C TRP A 30 10.94 -23.96 7.81
N ASP A 31 10.13 -24.99 8.05
CA ASP A 31 10.08 -26.25 7.26
C ASP A 31 8.85 -26.38 6.35
N ASN A 32 8.48 -25.32 5.63
CA ASN A 32 7.38 -25.43 4.67
C ASN A 32 7.68 -24.71 3.34
N LYS A 33 8.85 -24.99 2.76
CA LYS A 33 9.21 -24.51 1.42
C LYS A 33 8.31 -25.11 0.32
N GLU A 34 7.77 -26.31 0.51
CA GLU A 34 6.99 -27.02 -0.52
C GLU A 34 5.53 -26.54 -0.63
N ARG A 35 4.88 -26.06 0.45
CA ARG A 35 3.54 -25.44 0.32
C ARG A 35 3.55 -24.00 -0.17
N TYR A 36 4.71 -23.34 -0.18
CA TYR A 36 4.82 -21.96 -0.61
C TYR A 36 4.84 -21.83 -2.15
N SER A 37 5.24 -22.87 -2.88
CA SER A 37 5.21 -22.91 -4.35
C SER A 37 3.80 -23.22 -4.89
N GLU A 38 3.07 -24.18 -4.32
CA GLU A 38 1.69 -24.50 -4.75
C GLU A 38 0.68 -23.35 -4.51
N SER A 39 0.91 -22.54 -3.47
CA SER A 39 0.08 -21.36 -3.17
C SER A 39 0.29 -20.21 -4.18
N LYS A 40 1.48 -20.11 -4.79
CA LYS A 40 1.74 -19.12 -5.85
C LYS A 40 0.98 -19.43 -7.12
N GLU A 41 0.85 -20.71 -7.47
CA GLU A 41 0.15 -21.10 -8.70
C GLU A 41 -1.36 -20.92 -8.57
N ARG A 42 -1.96 -21.29 -7.42
CA ARG A 42 -3.42 -21.14 -7.20
C ARG A 42 -3.88 -19.71 -6.91
N SER A 43 -3.04 -18.82 -6.38
CA SER A 43 -3.43 -17.42 -6.14
C SER A 43 -3.20 -16.48 -7.33
N SER A 44 -2.50 -16.95 -8.38
CA SER A 44 -2.21 -16.16 -9.57
C SER A 44 -3.45 -15.83 -10.43
N GLY A 45 -4.53 -16.63 -10.33
CA GLY A 45 -5.67 -16.52 -11.24
C GLY A 45 -6.58 -15.30 -11.05
N TYR A 46 -6.59 -14.69 -9.86
CA TYR A 46 -7.49 -13.56 -9.54
C TYR A 46 -6.89 -12.46 -8.66
N MET A 47 -5.78 -12.70 -7.96
CA MET A 47 -5.14 -11.68 -7.12
C MET A 47 -3.96 -10.95 -7.78
N GLY A 48 -3.57 -11.36 -9.00
CA GLY A 48 -2.47 -10.76 -9.76
C GLY A 48 -2.87 -9.80 -10.88
N ARG A 49 -4.16 -9.69 -11.22
CA ARG A 49 -4.59 -8.72 -12.26
C ARG A 49 -4.45 -7.31 -11.68
N GLY A 50 -3.65 -6.48 -12.35
CA GLY A 50 -3.22 -5.17 -11.87
C GLY A 50 -4.33 -4.34 -11.23
N PHE A 51 -4.01 -3.65 -10.13
CA PHE A 51 -4.95 -2.77 -9.47
C PHE A 51 -5.23 -1.54 -10.35
N GLY A 52 -6.51 -1.20 -10.56
CA GLY A 52 -6.89 -0.04 -11.37
C GLY A 52 -6.91 -0.33 -12.87
N TYR A 53 -6.54 0.67 -13.69
CA TYR A 53 -6.71 0.68 -15.17
C TYR A 53 -5.88 -0.37 -15.91
N MET A 54 -4.96 -1.03 -15.21
CA MET A 54 -4.17 -2.14 -15.72
C MET A 54 -4.89 -3.49 -15.60
N ASN A 55 -6.08 -3.52 -14.98
CA ASN A 55 -6.94 -4.70 -15.05
C ASN A 55 -7.47 -4.85 -16.50
N PRO A 56 -7.21 -5.97 -17.19
CA PRO A 56 -7.70 -6.20 -18.55
C PRO A 56 -9.21 -5.97 -18.69
N LEU A 57 -9.99 -6.37 -17.68
CA LEU A 57 -11.44 -6.15 -17.64
C LEU A 57 -11.81 -4.67 -17.62
N MET A 58 -10.99 -3.83 -16.98
CA MET A 58 -11.21 -2.38 -16.98
C MET A 58 -10.79 -1.75 -18.30
N GLN A 59 -9.74 -2.25 -18.96
CA GLN A 59 -9.36 -1.78 -20.30
C GLN A 59 -10.43 -2.11 -21.35
N GLU A 60 -11.00 -3.31 -21.29
CA GLU A 60 -12.14 -3.73 -22.10
C GLU A 60 -13.37 -2.87 -21.81
N ALA A 61 -13.72 -2.69 -20.53
CA ALA A 61 -14.86 -1.86 -20.14
C ALA A 61 -14.71 -0.39 -20.58
N LEU A 62 -13.49 0.15 -20.60
CA LEU A 62 -13.22 1.52 -21.05
C LEU A 62 -13.11 1.67 -22.58
N ASN A 63 -13.14 0.55 -23.32
CA ASN A 63 -12.96 0.51 -24.77
C ASN A 63 -11.77 1.36 -25.25
N LEU A 64 -10.61 1.15 -24.60
CA LEU A 64 -9.41 1.94 -24.89
C LEU A 64 -8.87 1.64 -26.29
N SER A 65 -8.51 2.68 -27.05
CA SER A 65 -7.84 2.51 -28.33
C SER A 65 -6.43 1.89 -28.14
N PRO A 66 -5.86 1.25 -29.18
CA PRO A 66 -4.49 0.72 -29.10
C PRO A 66 -3.45 1.77 -28.67
N GLU A 67 -3.61 3.01 -29.14
CA GLU A 67 -2.75 4.14 -28.78
C GLU A 67 -2.89 4.52 -27.31
N GLN A 68 -4.12 4.62 -26.79
CA GLN A 68 -4.38 4.88 -25.37
C GLN A 68 -3.80 3.78 -24.49
N LYS A 69 -3.99 2.51 -24.87
CA LYS A 69 -3.42 1.35 -24.17
C LYS A 69 -1.90 1.43 -24.11
N SER A 70 -1.25 1.70 -25.23
CA SER A 70 0.21 1.82 -25.32
C SER A 70 0.74 2.96 -24.44
N ALA A 71 0.11 4.13 -24.50
CA ALA A 71 0.49 5.29 -23.69
C ALA A 71 0.34 5.02 -22.18
N LEU A 72 -0.79 4.43 -21.77
CA LEU A 72 -1.05 4.08 -20.36
C LEU A 72 -0.10 2.99 -19.85
N ASN A 73 0.21 1.98 -20.67
CA ASN A 73 1.13 0.91 -20.30
C ASN A 73 2.56 1.44 -20.08
N LYS A 74 3.08 2.24 -21.02
CA LYS A 74 4.42 2.86 -20.90
C LYS A 74 4.53 3.72 -19.64
N HIS A 75 3.54 4.60 -19.43
CA HIS A 75 3.51 5.45 -18.23
C HIS A 75 3.43 4.61 -16.95
N TRP A 76 2.67 3.53 -16.94
CA TRP A 76 2.56 2.66 -15.78
C TRP A 76 3.87 1.95 -15.46
N GLU A 77 4.58 1.42 -16.45
CA GLU A 77 5.88 0.78 -16.26
C GLU A 77 6.88 1.74 -15.62
N GLU A 78 6.94 2.98 -16.12
CA GLU A 78 7.77 4.04 -15.54
C GLU A 78 7.32 4.39 -14.12
N HIS A 79 6.02 4.56 -13.91
CA HIS A 79 5.46 4.85 -12.60
C HIS A 79 5.77 3.75 -11.58
N GLN A 80 5.71 2.48 -11.96
CA GLN A 80 6.06 1.36 -11.08
C GLN A 80 7.55 1.34 -10.74
N LYS A 81 8.42 1.59 -11.72
CA LYS A 81 9.87 1.69 -11.49
C LYS A 81 10.18 2.80 -10.49
N ASN A 82 9.59 3.97 -10.69
CA ASN A 82 9.77 5.13 -9.81
C ASN A 82 9.20 4.87 -8.41
N ARG A 83 7.99 4.31 -8.32
CA ARG A 83 7.35 3.96 -7.05
C ARG A 83 8.20 2.98 -6.25
N ARG A 84 8.77 1.96 -6.90
CA ARG A 84 9.68 1.01 -6.25
C ARG A 84 10.90 1.70 -5.68
N SER A 85 11.55 2.57 -6.46
CA SER A 85 12.71 3.34 -6.01
C SER A 85 12.38 4.21 -4.78
N TRP A 86 11.23 4.90 -4.77
CA TRP A 86 10.81 5.68 -3.61
C TRP A 86 10.47 4.81 -2.40
N SER A 87 9.82 3.66 -2.60
CA SER A 87 9.55 2.70 -1.53
C SER A 87 10.84 2.17 -0.90
N GLU A 88 11.86 1.89 -1.70
CA GLU A 88 13.18 1.47 -1.22
C GLU A 88 13.87 2.58 -0.42
N LYS A 89 13.79 3.85 -0.87
CA LYS A 89 14.31 5.00 -0.13
C LYS A 89 13.61 5.23 1.20
N ILE A 90 12.29 5.06 1.25
CA ILE A 90 11.52 5.15 2.50
C ILE A 90 11.99 4.05 3.46
N ALA A 91 12.03 2.79 3.00
CA ALA A 91 12.44 1.66 3.84
C ALA A 91 13.88 1.82 4.35
N ALA A 92 14.80 2.30 3.52
CA ALA A 92 16.17 2.60 3.92
C ALA A 92 16.22 3.70 4.99
N SER A 93 15.49 4.80 4.79
CA SER A 93 15.44 5.92 5.74
C SER A 93 14.80 5.49 7.07
N GLU A 94 13.76 4.67 7.05
CA GLU A 94 13.11 4.13 8.26
C GLU A 94 14.05 3.21 9.04
N LYS A 95 14.82 2.36 8.35
CA LYS A 95 15.84 1.52 8.98
C LYS A 95 16.92 2.38 9.65
N SER A 96 17.48 3.35 8.92
CA SER A 96 18.50 4.26 9.48
C SER A 96 17.96 5.13 10.62
N LEU A 97 16.69 5.52 10.56
CA LEU A 97 16.00 6.23 11.64
C LEU A 97 15.92 5.35 12.90
N GLN A 98 15.55 4.08 12.75
CA GLN A 98 15.51 3.13 13.87
C GLN A 98 16.89 3.01 14.53
N ASP A 99 17.95 2.83 13.73
CA ASP A 99 19.33 2.74 14.22
C ASP A 99 19.75 4.02 14.96
N ALA A 100 19.42 5.21 14.42
CA ALA A 100 19.72 6.49 15.04
C ALA A 100 18.97 6.70 16.38
N ILE A 101 17.73 6.23 16.49
CA ILE A 101 16.96 6.25 17.74
C ILE A 101 17.64 5.39 18.81
N TRP A 102 18.07 4.17 18.46
CA TRP A 102 18.79 3.29 19.38
C TRP A 102 20.12 3.89 19.83
N GLN A 103 20.81 4.60 18.95
CA GLN A 103 22.06 5.31 19.24
C GLN A 103 21.86 6.65 19.98
N GLN A 104 20.62 7.10 20.16
CA GLN A 104 20.28 8.41 20.74
C GLN A 104 20.94 9.59 19.98
N ASP A 105 21.16 9.44 18.67
CA ASP A 105 21.75 10.48 17.81
C ASP A 105 20.65 11.40 17.25
N GLU A 106 20.33 12.47 18.00
CA GLU A 106 19.25 13.40 17.64
C GLU A 106 19.44 14.06 16.26
N LYS A 107 20.68 14.29 15.84
CA LYS A 107 20.96 14.92 14.54
C LYS A 107 20.56 13.98 13.42
N LYS A 108 20.97 12.71 13.50
CA LYS A 108 20.60 11.69 12.51
C LYS A 108 19.11 11.35 12.54
N VAL A 109 18.48 11.36 13.72
CA VAL A 109 17.02 11.17 13.83
C VAL A 109 16.28 12.24 13.02
N LYS A 110 16.66 13.51 13.16
CA LYS A 110 16.06 14.60 12.37
C LYS A 110 16.31 14.44 10.87
N GLU A 111 17.54 14.09 10.49
CA GLU A 111 17.93 13.90 9.10
C GLU A 111 17.15 12.77 8.42
N TYR A 112 17.14 11.57 9.01
CA TYR A 112 16.45 10.41 8.45
C TYR A 112 14.93 10.55 8.47
N SER A 113 14.38 11.23 9.48
CA SER A 113 12.96 11.58 9.49
C SER A 113 12.59 12.51 8.33
N ALA A 114 13.38 13.56 8.08
CA ALA A 114 13.17 14.48 6.96
C ALA A 114 13.33 13.76 5.61
N ALA A 115 14.30 12.86 5.47
CA ALA A 115 14.50 12.06 4.27
C ALA A 115 13.30 11.14 3.98
N ALA A 116 12.78 10.44 4.99
CA ALA A 116 11.59 9.60 4.87
C ALA A 116 10.35 10.42 4.46
N GLN A 117 10.11 11.57 5.11
CA GLN A 117 9.00 12.48 4.78
C GLN A 117 9.11 13.01 3.34
N LYS A 118 10.31 13.42 2.91
CA LYS A 118 10.54 13.87 1.53
C LYS A 118 10.22 12.76 0.53
N ALA A 119 10.69 11.53 0.76
CA ALA A 119 10.41 10.40 -0.12
C ALA A 119 8.90 10.07 -0.17
N GLN A 120 8.21 10.14 0.97
CA GLN A 120 6.75 9.98 1.01
C GLN A 120 6.01 11.06 0.23
N ALA A 121 6.44 12.32 0.36
CA ALA A 121 5.86 13.44 -0.39
C ALA A 121 6.05 13.28 -1.90
N GLU A 122 7.24 12.88 -2.35
CA GLU A 122 7.51 12.60 -3.77
C GLU A 122 6.65 11.45 -4.29
N MET A 123 6.44 10.39 -3.50
CA MET A 123 5.54 9.30 -3.88
C MET A 123 4.09 9.78 -4.07
N GLN A 124 3.59 10.70 -3.23
CA GLN A 124 2.26 11.29 -3.41
C GLN A 124 2.19 12.21 -4.65
N LYS A 125 3.22 13.02 -4.89
CA LYS A 125 3.30 13.84 -6.11
C LYS A 125 3.24 12.98 -7.37
N GLN A 126 4.00 11.89 -7.43
CA GLN A 126 3.97 10.96 -8.56
C GLN A 126 2.62 10.28 -8.74
N ARG A 127 1.93 9.96 -7.64
CA ARG A 127 0.57 9.42 -7.69
C ARG A 127 -0.39 10.43 -8.33
N VAL A 128 -0.35 11.69 -7.91
CA VAL A 128 -1.18 12.76 -8.50
C VAL A 128 -0.83 12.96 -9.97
N ALA A 129 0.45 13.06 -10.32
CA ALA A 129 0.91 13.17 -11.70
C ALA A 129 0.40 12.02 -12.57
N SER A 130 0.37 10.79 -12.04
CA SER A 130 -0.19 9.65 -12.75
C SER A 130 -1.70 9.75 -12.97
N LEU A 131 -2.45 10.33 -12.03
CA LEU A 131 -3.89 10.57 -12.22
C LEU A 131 -4.15 11.62 -13.29
N VAL A 132 -3.34 12.70 -13.29
CA VAL A 132 -3.40 13.76 -14.30
C VAL A 132 -3.09 13.21 -15.69
N PHE A 133 -2.01 12.42 -15.82
CA PHE A 133 -1.66 11.75 -17.07
C PHE A 133 -2.78 10.85 -17.60
N MET A 134 -3.39 10.03 -16.74
CA MET A 134 -4.53 9.22 -17.16
C MET A 134 -5.68 10.07 -17.68
N ARG A 135 -5.99 11.19 -17.00
CA ARG A 135 -7.06 12.08 -17.42
C ARG A 135 -6.79 12.74 -18.78
N SER A 136 -5.52 13.01 -19.14
CA SER A 136 -5.16 13.57 -20.43
C SER A 136 -5.20 12.56 -21.57
N VAL A 137 -5.05 11.26 -21.28
CA VAL A 137 -5.12 10.19 -22.30
C VAL A 137 -6.56 9.74 -22.54
N LEU A 138 -7.40 9.74 -21.49
CA LEU A 138 -8.79 9.29 -21.56
C LEU A 138 -9.73 10.42 -22.02
N SER A 139 -10.75 10.06 -22.80
CA SER A 139 -11.87 10.96 -23.06
C SER A 139 -12.60 11.32 -21.76
N ALA A 140 -13.40 12.40 -21.77
CA ALA A 140 -14.19 12.78 -20.60
C ALA A 140 -15.15 11.67 -20.15
N GLU A 141 -15.79 11.00 -21.10
CA GLU A 141 -16.69 9.87 -20.83
C GLU A 141 -15.95 8.66 -20.28
N GLN A 142 -14.79 8.32 -20.86
CA GLN A 142 -13.94 7.22 -20.37
C GLN A 142 -13.44 7.50 -18.95
N ALA A 143 -13.05 8.75 -18.65
CA ALA A 143 -12.63 9.14 -17.31
C ALA A 143 -13.76 9.01 -16.28
N GLN A 144 -14.97 9.45 -16.63
CA GLN A 144 -16.16 9.29 -15.78
C GLN A 144 -16.51 7.82 -15.54
N LYS A 145 -16.46 7.00 -16.60
CA LYS A 145 -16.68 5.55 -16.50
C LYS A 145 -15.63 4.89 -15.61
N MET A 146 -14.36 5.28 -15.73
CA MET A 146 -13.28 4.78 -14.88
C MET A 146 -13.53 5.08 -13.41
N LEU A 147 -14.00 6.28 -13.06
CA LEU A 147 -14.32 6.63 -11.67
C LEU A 147 -15.44 5.76 -11.10
N LYS A 148 -16.53 5.55 -11.86
CA LYS A 148 -17.63 4.67 -11.46
C LYS A 148 -17.15 3.23 -11.21
N LEU A 149 -16.37 2.68 -12.13
CA LEU A 149 -15.81 1.33 -11.99
C LEU A 149 -14.88 1.21 -10.76
N GLN A 150 -14.12 2.26 -10.44
CA GLN A 150 -13.27 2.28 -9.25
C GLN A 150 -14.09 2.31 -7.96
N GLU A 151 -15.21 3.05 -7.94
CA GLU A 151 -16.14 3.11 -6.81
C GLU A 151 -16.84 1.77 -6.58
N GLU A 152 -17.33 1.14 -7.64
CA GLU A 152 -17.94 -0.19 -7.60
C GLU A 152 -16.97 -1.22 -7.02
N GLN A 153 -15.73 -1.28 -7.55
CA GLN A 153 -14.70 -2.17 -7.01
C GLN A 153 -14.37 -1.87 -5.54
N ARG A 154 -14.42 -0.60 -5.12
CA ARG A 154 -14.19 -0.21 -3.73
C ARG A 154 -15.32 -0.69 -2.83
N ALA A 155 -16.56 -0.57 -3.29
CA ALA A 155 -17.74 -1.04 -2.58
C ALA A 155 -17.75 -2.58 -2.45
N GLU A 156 -17.44 -3.31 -3.52
CA GLU A 156 -17.30 -4.77 -3.51
C GLU A 156 -16.21 -5.23 -2.53
N ARG A 157 -15.03 -4.60 -2.57
CA ARG A 157 -13.96 -4.90 -1.61
C ARG A 157 -14.44 -4.69 -0.18
N LYS A 158 -15.13 -3.57 0.10
CA LYS A 158 -15.66 -3.28 1.44
C LYS A 158 -16.60 -4.41 1.91
N LYS A 159 -17.53 -4.84 1.07
CA LYS A 159 -18.44 -5.98 1.35
C LYS A 159 -17.66 -7.26 1.65
N HIS A 160 -16.66 -7.60 0.83
CA HIS A 160 -15.81 -8.78 1.07
C HIS A 160 -15.02 -8.70 2.39
N TYR A 161 -14.47 -7.54 2.74
CA TYR A 161 -13.78 -7.35 4.01
C TYR A 161 -14.72 -7.51 5.21
N GLU A 162 -15.93 -6.97 5.12
CA GLU A 162 -16.97 -7.11 6.16
C GLU A 162 -17.41 -8.57 6.32
N MET A 163 -17.64 -9.29 5.23
CA MET A 163 -17.96 -10.72 5.27
C MET A 163 -16.83 -11.56 5.90
N ARG A 164 -15.56 -11.31 5.55
CA ARG A 164 -14.41 -12.00 6.16
C ARG A 164 -14.25 -11.68 7.65
N ARG A 165 -14.61 -10.46 8.07
CA ARG A 165 -14.56 -10.07 9.48
C ARG A 165 -15.65 -10.75 10.30
N ASN A 166 -16.82 -11.00 9.71
CA ASN A 166 -17.94 -11.66 10.38
C ASN A 166 -17.82 -13.19 10.41
N SER A 167 -17.27 -13.82 9.38
CA SER A 167 -17.08 -15.29 9.35
C SER A 167 -15.99 -15.81 10.31
N GLY A 168 -15.07 -14.95 10.76
CA GLY A 168 -14.04 -15.29 11.75
C GLY A 168 -14.48 -15.22 13.21
N LYS A 169 -15.66 -14.64 13.52
CA LYS A 169 -16.14 -14.48 14.90
C LYS A 169 -16.94 -15.68 15.42
N GLY A 170 -17.51 -16.53 14.54
CA GLY A 170 -18.39 -17.63 14.94
C GLY A 170 -17.71 -18.86 15.56
N LYS A 171 -16.48 -19.21 15.13
CA LYS A 171 -15.87 -20.51 15.49
C LYS A 171 -14.93 -20.49 16.71
N ARG A 172 -14.63 -19.33 17.31
CA ARG A 172 -13.75 -19.23 18.49
C ARG A 172 -14.50 -19.16 19.83
N GLY A 173 -15.81 -18.87 19.82
CA GLY A 173 -16.62 -18.81 21.04
C GLY A 173 -17.12 -20.17 21.53
N GLU A 174 -17.34 -21.11 20.61
CA GLU A 174 -17.97 -22.40 20.93
C GLU A 174 -17.00 -23.38 21.62
N LYS A 175 -15.70 -23.34 21.28
CA LYS A 175 -14.66 -24.14 21.97
C LYS A 175 -14.28 -23.64 23.36
N ARG A 176 -14.76 -22.46 23.80
CA ARG A 176 -14.49 -21.91 25.14
C ARG A 176 -15.64 -22.09 26.12
N ARG A 177 -16.80 -22.58 25.66
CA ARG A 177 -17.95 -22.89 26.51
C ARG A 177 -18.16 -24.40 26.72
N ALA A 178 -17.30 -25.22 26.13
CA ALA A 178 -17.31 -26.68 26.26
C ALA A 178 -16.02 -27.21 26.92
N SER A 179 -15.38 -26.40 27.77
CA SER A 179 -14.24 -26.79 28.61
C SER A 179 -14.47 -26.29 30.02
#